data_AF-A0A556TIN4-F1
#
_entry.id   AF-A0A556TIN4-F1
#
_cell.length_a   1.000
_cell.length_b   1.000
_cell.length_c   1.000
_cell.angle_alpha   90.00
_cell.angle_beta   90.00
_cell.angle_gamma   90.00
#
_symmetry.space_group_name_H-M   'P 1'
#
loop_
_entity.id
_entity.type
_entity.pdbx_description
1 polymer ?
#
loop_
_entity_poly.entity_id
_entity_poly.type
_entity_poly.pdbx_seq_one_letter_code
_entity_poly.pdbx_strand_id
1 'polypeptide(L)'
;MELEDVVLYQEDSGGSSMMSERVSGLASSIYREFERLIGKYDEDVVKELMPLVVAVLENLDSVFAENQEHEVEMELLKEDNEQLITQYEREKALRKGVEERYMEIEDLHEQERKELQSKMTTLEGQTRQLEFKTKNYADQIGRLEEREADLKREYNHLYHRHTEMIHSYMEHLERTKMQQLTGGETTDTTTLSKQK
;
A
#
# COMPACT_ATOMS: atom_id res chain seq x y z
N MET A 1 1.23 27.91 -4.09
CA MET A 1 1.76 29.16 -4.67
C MET A 1 0.72 29.57 -5.68
N GLU A 2 0.04 30.67 -5.38
CA GLU A 2 -1.03 31.27 -6.16
C GLU A 2 -0.49 31.64 -7.55
N LEU A 3 -1.23 31.29 -8.59
CA LEU A 3 -1.05 31.92 -9.89
C LEU A 3 -2.34 32.69 -10.17
N GLU A 4 -2.23 34.00 -9.96
CA GLU A 4 -3.14 35.02 -10.45
C GLU A 4 -3.27 34.86 -11.96
N ASP A 5 -4.46 34.49 -12.41
CA ASP A 5 -4.85 34.64 -13.81
C ASP A 5 -5.28 36.11 -13.98
N VAL A 6 -4.30 36.97 -14.26
CA VAL A 6 -4.53 38.38 -14.61
C VAL A 6 -5.10 38.39 -16.02
N VAL A 7 -6.42 38.26 -16.08
CA VAL A 7 -7.20 38.50 -17.28
C VAL A 7 -7.25 40.01 -17.52
N LEU A 8 -6.21 40.52 -18.18
CA LEU A 8 -6.23 41.86 -18.78
C LEU A 8 -6.84 41.75 -20.18
N TYR A 9 -8.18 41.77 -20.23
CA TYR A 9 -8.88 42.22 -21.45
C TYR A 9 -8.62 43.71 -21.59
N GLN A 10 -7.49 44.06 -22.20
CA GLN A 10 -7.30 45.38 -22.75
C GLN A 10 -8.04 45.42 -24.10
N GLU A 11 -9.36 45.63 -24.05
CA GLU A 11 -10.10 46.18 -25.18
C GLU A 11 -9.59 47.59 -25.41
N ASP A 12 -8.55 47.72 -26.22
CA ASP A 12 -8.27 48.98 -26.87
C ASP A 12 -7.81 48.72 -28.30
N SER A 13 -8.76 48.81 -29.23
CA SER A 13 -8.50 49.20 -30.61
C SER A 13 -9.81 49.63 -31.23
N GLY A 14 -10.19 50.88 -30.97
CA GLY A 14 -11.09 51.64 -31.84
C GLY A 14 -10.49 51.86 -33.23
N GLY A 15 -10.20 50.77 -33.95
CA GLY A 15 -9.85 50.75 -35.36
C GLY A 15 -11.14 50.73 -36.17
N SER A 16 -11.81 51.87 -36.25
CA SER A 16 -12.89 52.07 -37.21
C SER A 16 -12.35 51.85 -38.63
N SER A 17 -12.51 50.62 -39.13
CA SER A 17 -12.51 50.18 -40.52
C SER A 17 -11.68 51.03 -41.47
N MET A 18 -10.36 50.85 -41.47
CA MET A 18 -9.56 51.27 -42.62
C MET A 18 -9.86 50.27 -43.76
N MET A 19 -10.48 50.74 -44.84
CA MET A 19 -10.78 49.86 -45.99
C MET A 19 -9.52 49.13 -46.43
N SER A 20 -9.66 47.84 -46.75
CA SER A 20 -8.57 47.01 -47.25
C SER A 20 -7.86 47.72 -48.40
N GLU A 21 -6.52 47.78 -48.37
CA GLU A 21 -5.72 48.45 -49.41
C GLU A 21 -6.07 47.93 -50.83
N ARG A 22 -6.48 46.65 -50.92
CA ARG A 22 -6.94 46.04 -52.17
C ARG A 22 -8.31 46.59 -52.60
N VAL A 23 -9.25 46.73 -51.66
CA VAL A 23 -10.60 47.27 -51.93
C VAL A 23 -10.52 48.76 -52.26
N SER A 24 -9.68 49.52 -51.55
CA SER A 24 -9.40 50.94 -51.83
C SER A 24 -8.74 51.14 -53.21
N GLY A 25 -7.81 50.26 -53.61
CA GLY A 25 -7.20 50.28 -54.95
C GLY A 25 -8.19 49.95 -56.08
N LEU A 26 -9.10 49.02 -55.84
CA LEU A 26 -10.21 48.70 -56.77
C LEU A 26 -11.20 49.85 -56.88
N ALA A 27 -11.63 50.41 -55.75
CA ALA A 27 -12.50 51.58 -55.69
C ALA A 27 -11.91 52.74 -56.49
N SER A 28 -10.64 53.08 -56.25
CA SER A 28 -9.92 54.14 -56.97
C SER A 28 -9.88 53.92 -58.48
N SER A 29 -9.71 52.67 -58.92
CA SER A 29 -9.69 52.31 -60.34
C SER A 29 -11.08 52.41 -60.99
N ILE A 30 -12.13 51.98 -60.27
CA ILE A 30 -13.51 52.02 -60.75
C ILE A 30 -14.02 53.47 -60.81
N TYR A 31 -13.77 54.28 -59.79
CA TYR A 31 -14.16 55.70 -59.79
C TYR A 31 -13.48 56.48 -60.92
N ARG A 32 -12.20 56.21 -61.23
CA ARG A 32 -11.50 56.82 -62.37
C ARG A 32 -12.13 56.48 -63.72
N GLU A 33 -12.64 55.26 -63.89
CA GLU A 33 -13.36 54.89 -65.12
C GLU A 33 -14.75 55.52 -65.18
N PHE A 34 -15.44 55.66 -64.05
CA PHE A 34 -16.69 56.42 -63.99
C PHE A 34 -16.51 57.90 -64.34
N GLU A 35 -15.48 58.57 -63.85
CA GLU A 35 -15.16 59.94 -64.27
C GLU A 35 -14.98 60.07 -65.79
N ARG A 36 -14.32 59.08 -66.42
CA ARG A 36 -14.14 59.05 -67.88
C ARG A 36 -15.45 58.83 -68.63
N LEU A 37 -16.36 58.01 -68.10
CA LEU A 37 -17.69 57.77 -68.66
C LEU A 37 -18.57 59.02 -68.58
N ILE A 38 -18.60 59.66 -67.41
CA ILE A 38 -19.32 60.93 -67.19
C ILE A 38 -18.82 62.00 -68.16
N GLY A 39 -17.51 62.13 -68.32
CA GLY A 39 -16.90 63.11 -69.23
C GLY A 39 -17.24 62.90 -70.71
N LYS A 40 -17.67 61.70 -71.13
CA LYS A 40 -18.03 61.39 -72.53
C LYS A 40 -19.54 61.32 -72.78
N TYR A 41 -20.32 60.87 -71.80
CA TYR A 41 -21.72 60.49 -71.98
C TYR A 41 -22.69 61.11 -70.96
N ASP A 42 -22.20 62.03 -70.12
CA ASP A 42 -22.95 62.67 -69.02
C ASP A 42 -23.17 61.74 -67.79
N GLU A 43 -23.63 62.32 -66.68
CA GLU A 43 -23.79 61.68 -65.37
C GLU A 43 -24.92 60.64 -65.35
N ASP A 44 -25.96 60.83 -66.15
CA ASP A 44 -27.14 59.96 -66.17
C ASP A 44 -26.81 58.49 -66.51
N VAL A 45 -25.69 58.23 -67.19
CA VAL A 45 -25.27 56.87 -67.59
C VAL A 45 -24.78 56.03 -66.40
N VAL A 46 -24.26 56.66 -65.34
CA VAL A 46 -23.71 55.97 -64.16
C VAL A 46 -24.57 56.11 -62.91
N LYS A 47 -25.59 56.97 -62.94
CA LYS A 47 -26.44 57.32 -61.79
C LYS A 47 -27.07 56.12 -61.07
N GLU A 48 -27.57 55.13 -61.81
CA GLU A 48 -28.14 53.91 -61.22
C GLU A 48 -27.09 52.84 -60.89
N LEU A 49 -25.93 52.87 -61.55
CA LEU A 49 -24.86 51.89 -61.37
C LEU A 49 -23.96 52.21 -60.18
N MET A 50 -23.75 53.49 -59.88
CA MET A 50 -22.87 53.94 -58.81
C MET A 50 -23.28 53.40 -57.42
N PRO A 51 -24.56 53.44 -57.00
CA PRO A 51 -24.98 52.86 -55.72
C PRO A 51 -24.72 51.35 -55.64
N LEU A 52 -24.88 50.62 -56.75
CA LEU A 52 -24.62 49.18 -56.79
C LEU A 52 -23.12 48.87 -56.62
N VAL A 53 -22.25 49.64 -57.28
CA VAL A 53 -20.80 49.49 -57.14
C VAL A 53 -20.32 49.85 -55.74
N VAL A 54 -20.86 50.93 -55.16
CA VAL A 54 -20.58 51.30 -53.76
C VAL A 54 -20.98 50.15 -52.83
N ALA A 55 -22.20 49.63 -52.96
CA ALA A 55 -22.67 48.51 -52.15
C ALA A 55 -21.79 47.25 -52.33
N VAL A 56 -21.30 46.96 -53.54
CA VAL A 56 -20.39 45.83 -53.76
C VAL A 56 -19.04 46.06 -53.08
N LEU A 57 -18.48 47.27 -53.14
CA LEU A 57 -17.21 47.61 -52.49
C LEU A 57 -17.32 47.57 -50.97
N GLU A 58 -18.42 48.08 -50.40
CA GLU A 58 -18.70 48.02 -48.96
C GLU A 58 -18.87 46.57 -48.47
N ASN A 59 -19.63 45.75 -49.21
CA ASN A 59 -19.77 44.32 -48.88
C ASN A 59 -18.44 43.57 -48.97
N LEU A 60 -17.61 43.89 -49.98
CA LEU A 60 -16.29 43.28 -50.13
C LEU A 60 -15.38 43.65 -48.96
N ASP A 61 -15.39 44.92 -48.55
CA ASP A 61 -14.61 45.39 -47.40
C ASP A 61 -15.05 44.73 -46.09
N SER A 62 -16.37 44.61 -45.87
CA SER A 62 -16.92 43.89 -44.71
C SER A 62 -16.50 42.43 -44.68
N VAL A 63 -16.57 41.72 -45.81
CA VAL A 63 -16.16 40.31 -45.88
C VAL A 63 -14.65 40.16 -45.67
N PHE A 64 -13.84 41.11 -46.14
CA PHE A 64 -12.40 41.11 -45.86
C PHE A 64 -12.09 41.29 -44.37
N ALA A 65 -12.77 42.22 -43.70
CA ALA A 65 -12.61 42.45 -42.28
C ALA A 65 -13.00 41.21 -41.46
N GLU A 66 -14.15 40.61 -41.76
CA GLU A 66 -14.61 39.38 -41.10
C GLU A 66 -13.64 38.21 -41.33
N ASN A 67 -13.13 38.05 -42.56
CA ASN A 67 -12.17 37.00 -42.87
C ASN A 67 -10.83 37.18 -42.14
N GLN A 68 -10.40 38.43 -41.90
CA GLN A 68 -9.18 38.71 -41.13
C GLN A 68 -9.38 38.43 -39.64
N GLU A 69 -10.57 38.73 -39.10
CA GLU A 69 -10.95 38.35 -37.73
C GLU A 69 -10.92 36.83 -37.55
N HIS A 70 -11.54 36.08 -38.47
CA HIS A 70 -11.52 34.62 -38.47
C HIS A 70 -10.10 34.06 -38.58
N GLU A 71 -9.22 34.69 -39.37
CA GLU A 71 -7.81 34.26 -39.48
C GLU A 71 -7.06 34.42 -38.16
N VAL A 72 -7.30 35.52 -37.44
CA VAL A 72 -6.72 35.74 -36.10
C VAL A 72 -7.27 34.73 -35.09
N GLU A 73 -8.58 34.49 -35.08
CA GLU A 73 -9.20 33.49 -34.19
C GLU A 73 -8.63 32.09 -34.47
N MET A 74 -8.46 31.71 -35.73
CA MET A 74 -7.86 30.43 -36.10
C MET A 74 -6.41 30.29 -35.59
N GLU A 75 -5.60 31.34 -35.65
CA GLU A 75 -4.23 31.29 -35.12
C GLU A 75 -4.21 31.18 -33.59
N LEU A 76 -5.09 31.90 -32.88
CA LEU A 76 -5.22 31.76 -31.42
C LEU A 76 -5.63 30.35 -31.01
N LEU A 77 -6.61 29.76 -31.71
CA LEU A 77 -7.05 28.39 -31.44
C LEU A 77 -5.95 27.36 -31.74
N LYS A 78 -5.09 27.60 -32.73
CA LYS A 78 -3.94 26.74 -33.01
C LYS A 78 -2.91 26.82 -31.89
N GLU A 79 -2.60 28.03 -31.41
CA GLU A 79 -1.65 28.23 -30.31
C GLU A 79 -2.16 27.55 -29.03
N ASP A 80 -3.44 27.74 -28.69
CA ASP A 80 -4.07 27.07 -27.55
C ASP A 80 -4.03 25.54 -27.68
N ASN A 81 -4.24 25.02 -28.88
CA ASN A 81 -4.16 23.58 -29.14
C ASN A 81 -2.73 23.03 -28.93
N GLU A 82 -1.72 23.76 -29.41
CA GLU A 82 -0.31 23.37 -29.24
C GLU A 82 0.11 23.38 -27.76
N GLN A 83 -0.35 24.38 -27.01
CA GLN A 83 -0.16 24.43 -25.56
C GLN A 83 -0.84 23.25 -24.87
N LEU A 84 -2.08 22.93 -25.24
CA LEU A 84 -2.83 21.82 -24.67
C LEU A 84 -2.15 20.46 -24.95
N ILE A 85 -1.64 20.25 -26.16
CA ILE A 85 -0.87 19.06 -26.53
C ILE A 85 0.38 18.95 -25.66
N THR A 86 1.14 20.03 -25.52
CA THR A 86 2.36 20.05 -24.70
C THR A 86 2.07 19.68 -23.24
N GLN A 87 0.99 20.25 -22.66
CA GLN A 87 0.56 19.92 -21.30
C GLN A 87 0.12 18.46 -21.18
N TYR A 88 -0.66 17.95 -22.14
CA TYR A 88 -1.09 16.56 -22.19
C TYR A 88 0.10 15.59 -22.22
N GLU A 89 1.11 15.86 -23.04
CA GLU A 89 2.31 15.01 -23.15
C GLU A 89 3.12 15.01 -21.85
N ARG A 90 3.26 16.17 -21.20
CA ARG A 90 3.90 16.29 -19.89
C ARG A 90 3.18 15.46 -18.83
N GLU A 91 1.85 15.59 -18.74
CA GLU A 91 1.04 14.85 -17.76
C GLU A 91 1.08 13.35 -18.04
N LYS A 92 1.02 12.95 -19.32
CA LYS A 92 1.16 11.56 -19.74
C LYS A 92 2.52 10.97 -19.31
N ALA A 93 3.61 11.72 -19.44
CA ALA A 93 4.93 11.30 -19.01
C ALA A 93 5.03 11.17 -17.48
N LEU A 94 4.46 12.14 -16.73
CA LEU A 94 4.41 12.08 -15.27
C LEU A 94 3.61 10.88 -14.78
N ARG A 95 2.42 10.65 -15.37
CA ARG A 95 1.57 9.51 -15.04
C ARG A 95 2.28 8.18 -15.30
N LYS A 96 2.97 8.05 -16.43
CA LYS A 96 3.78 6.87 -16.74
C LYS A 96 4.87 6.64 -15.68
N GLY A 97 5.58 7.69 -15.27
CA GLY A 97 6.62 7.58 -14.24
C GLY A 97 6.07 7.21 -12.86
N VAL A 98 4.86 7.64 -12.51
CA VAL A 98 4.18 7.22 -11.28
C VAL A 98 3.75 5.75 -11.36
N GLU A 99 3.21 5.32 -12.51
CA GLU A 99 2.81 3.93 -12.74
C GLU A 99 3.99 2.96 -12.67
N GLU A 100 5.13 3.32 -13.26
CA GLU A 100 6.38 2.55 -13.17
C GLU A 100 6.84 2.39 -11.70
N ARG A 101 6.84 3.47 -10.91
CA ARG A 101 7.16 3.40 -9.47
C ARG A 101 6.17 2.58 -8.67
N TYR A 102 4.89 2.63 -9.03
CA TYR A 102 3.86 1.84 -8.34
C TYR A 102 4.11 0.34 -8.54
N MET A 103 4.43 -0.08 -9.77
CA MET A 103 4.79 -1.47 -10.07
C MET A 103 6.03 -1.91 -9.29
N GLU A 104 7.08 -1.08 -9.21
CA GLU A 104 8.29 -1.39 -8.42
C GLU A 104 7.97 -1.60 -6.93
N ILE A 105 7.12 -0.74 -6.36
CA ILE A 105 6.71 -0.85 -4.95
C ILE A 105 5.85 -2.10 -4.73
N GLU A 106 4.94 -2.40 -5.65
CA GLU A 106 4.10 -3.61 -5.60
C GLU A 106 4.96 -4.88 -5.61
N ASP A 107 5.95 -4.95 -6.51
CA ASP A 107 6.89 -6.08 -6.58
C ASP A 107 7.71 -6.24 -5.30
N LEU A 108 8.22 -5.14 -4.74
CA LEU A 108 8.96 -5.15 -3.47
C LEU A 108 8.08 -5.63 -2.31
N HIS A 109 6.86 -5.10 -2.19
CA HIS A 109 5.92 -5.55 -1.16
C HIS A 109 5.54 -7.02 -1.32
N GLU A 110 5.33 -7.49 -2.55
CA GLU A 110 5.02 -8.89 -2.81
C GLU A 110 6.19 -9.82 -2.47
N GLN A 111 7.43 -9.38 -2.71
CA GLN A 111 8.63 -10.09 -2.27
C GLN A 111 8.73 -10.15 -0.74
N GLU A 112 8.61 -9.01 -0.05
CA GLU A 112 8.63 -8.95 1.42
C GLU A 112 7.54 -9.84 2.03
N ARG A 113 6.33 -9.81 1.46
CA ARG A 113 5.22 -10.65 1.88
C ARG A 113 5.56 -12.14 1.76
N LYS A 114 6.16 -12.56 0.64
CA LYS A 114 6.61 -13.96 0.43
C LYS A 114 7.69 -14.36 1.44
N GLU A 115 8.65 -13.47 1.71
CA GLU A 115 9.71 -13.73 2.69
C GLU A 115 9.15 -13.87 4.12
N LEU A 116 8.23 -12.99 4.52
CA LEU A 116 7.55 -13.06 5.81
C LEU A 116 6.69 -14.33 5.93
N GLN A 117 5.96 -14.69 4.87
CA GLN A 117 5.19 -15.94 4.81
C GLN A 117 6.10 -17.16 5.01
N SER A 118 7.25 -17.20 4.33
CA SER A 118 8.24 -18.29 4.48
C SER A 118 8.80 -18.37 5.90
N LYS A 119 9.10 -17.22 6.52
CA LYS A 119 9.56 -17.15 7.92
C LYS A 119 8.46 -17.64 8.87
N MET A 120 7.21 -17.24 8.65
CA MET A 120 6.06 -17.70 9.43
C MET A 120 5.94 -19.23 9.38
N THR A 121 5.93 -19.84 8.19
CA THR A 121 5.86 -21.30 8.04
C THR A 121 7.03 -22.01 8.73
N THR A 122 8.23 -21.43 8.68
CA THR A 122 9.40 -21.99 9.37
C THR A 122 9.21 -21.96 10.89
N LEU A 123 8.77 -20.82 11.44
CA LEU A 123 8.53 -20.66 12.86
C LEU A 123 7.37 -21.54 13.36
N GLU A 124 6.30 -21.70 12.58
CA GLU A 124 5.22 -22.64 12.87
C GLU A 124 5.74 -24.08 12.97
N GLY A 125 6.63 -24.49 12.05
CA GLY A 125 7.29 -25.79 12.09
C GLY A 125 8.13 -25.97 13.35
N GLN A 126 8.92 -24.95 13.73
CA GLN A 126 9.73 -24.98 14.95
C GLN A 126 8.87 -25.07 16.21
N THR A 127 7.78 -24.31 16.29
CA THR A 127 6.82 -24.34 17.40
C THR A 127 6.23 -25.74 17.57
N ARG A 128 5.75 -26.37 16.49
CA ARG A 128 5.22 -27.75 16.53
C ARG A 128 6.27 -28.76 17.01
N GLN A 129 7.52 -28.61 16.59
CA GLN A 129 8.62 -29.47 17.07
C GLN A 129 8.88 -29.29 18.56
N LEU A 130 8.85 -28.06 19.07
CA LEU A 130 9.02 -27.76 20.49
C LEU A 130 7.86 -28.30 21.31
N GLU A 131 6.61 -28.17 20.84
CA GLU A 131 5.43 -28.76 21.48
C GLU A 131 5.58 -30.28 21.63
N PHE A 132 6.03 -30.97 20.58
CA PHE A 132 6.29 -32.40 20.63
C PHE A 132 7.38 -32.76 21.65
N LYS A 133 8.48 -32.01 21.70
CA LYS A 133 9.55 -32.19 22.70
C LYS A 133 9.02 -31.97 24.12
N THR A 134 8.24 -30.92 24.35
CA THR A 134 7.63 -30.62 25.66
C THR A 134 6.75 -31.78 26.12
N LYS A 135 5.91 -32.31 25.22
CA LYS A 135 5.06 -33.48 25.52
C LYS A 135 5.90 -34.70 25.90
N ASN A 136 6.96 -35.00 25.14
CA ASN A 136 7.84 -36.13 25.44
C ASN A 136 8.54 -36.00 26.80
N TYR A 137 9.00 -34.79 27.14
CA TYR A 137 9.61 -34.53 28.45
C TYR A 137 8.59 -34.64 29.58
N ALA A 138 7.36 -34.15 29.40
CA ALA A 138 6.29 -34.32 30.37
C ALA A 138 5.99 -35.82 30.64
N ASP A 139 5.89 -36.63 29.57
CA ASP A 139 5.70 -38.08 29.70
C ASP A 139 6.89 -38.77 30.39
N GLN A 140 8.12 -38.30 30.14
CA GLN A 140 9.31 -38.82 30.81
C GLN A 140 9.33 -38.48 32.30
N ILE A 141 8.97 -37.23 32.66
CA ILE A 141 8.86 -36.78 34.05
C ILE A 141 7.82 -37.64 34.78
N GLY A 142 6.63 -37.83 34.21
CA GLY A 142 5.58 -38.65 34.83
C GLY A 142 6.04 -40.10 35.13
N ARG A 143 6.80 -40.72 34.22
CA ARG A 143 7.39 -42.06 34.47
C ARG A 143 8.44 -42.07 35.59
N LEU A 144 9.18 -40.99 35.76
CA LEU A 144 10.16 -40.87 36.84
C LEU A 144 9.47 -40.63 38.19
N GLU A 145 8.44 -39.80 38.22
CA GLU A 145 7.61 -39.56 39.41
C GLU A 145 6.93 -40.83 39.91
N GLU A 146 6.42 -41.67 39.00
CA GLU A 146 5.82 -42.97 39.35
C GLU A 146 6.85 -43.90 40.02
N ARG A 147 8.05 -44.04 39.42
CA ARG A 147 9.14 -44.84 40.01
C ARG A 147 9.59 -44.30 41.37
N GLU A 148 9.66 -42.99 41.51
CA GLU A 148 10.00 -42.36 42.79
C GLU A 148 8.93 -42.67 43.86
N ALA A 149 7.65 -42.64 43.48
CA ALA A 149 6.54 -43.00 44.36
C ALA A 149 6.59 -44.48 44.77
N ASP A 150 6.92 -45.39 43.84
CA ASP A 150 7.11 -46.82 44.14
C ASP A 150 8.26 -47.05 45.12
N LEU A 151 9.43 -46.45 44.88
CA LEU A 151 10.59 -46.53 45.78
C LEU A 151 10.29 -45.96 47.16
N LYS A 152 9.54 -44.84 47.24
CA LYS A 152 9.08 -44.29 48.52
C LYS A 152 8.15 -45.26 49.25
N ARG A 153 7.25 -45.95 48.54
CA ARG A 153 6.39 -46.98 49.13
C ARG A 153 7.20 -48.17 49.67
N GLU A 154 8.15 -48.68 48.89
CA GLU A 154 9.04 -49.77 49.31
C GLU A 154 9.91 -49.39 50.52
N TYR A 155 10.48 -48.19 50.50
CA TYR A 155 11.27 -47.66 51.63
C TYR A 155 10.44 -47.59 52.91
N ASN A 156 9.22 -47.04 52.84
CA ASN A 156 8.33 -46.96 54.00
C ASN A 156 7.93 -48.34 54.52
N HIS A 157 7.67 -49.30 53.62
CA HIS A 157 7.37 -50.68 54.01
C HIS A 157 8.55 -51.34 54.73
N LEU A 158 9.76 -51.20 54.19
CA LEU A 158 10.98 -51.74 54.79
C LEU A 158 11.28 -51.08 56.14
N TYR A 159 11.12 -49.77 56.22
CA TYR A 159 11.27 -49.01 57.47
C TYR A 159 10.29 -49.49 58.55
N HIS A 160 9.02 -49.72 58.19
CA HIS A 160 8.02 -50.25 59.11
C HIS A 160 8.42 -51.64 59.63
N ARG A 161 8.78 -52.56 58.72
CA ARG A 161 9.21 -53.92 59.09
C ARG A 161 10.46 -53.93 59.98
N HIS A 162 11.43 -53.06 59.68
CA HIS A 162 12.62 -52.89 60.50
C HIS A 162 12.27 -52.37 61.90
N THR A 163 11.36 -51.39 61.97
CA THR A 163 10.86 -50.84 63.23
C THR A 163 10.14 -51.90 64.06
N GLU A 164 9.25 -52.69 63.45
CA GLU A 164 8.56 -53.82 64.10
C GLU A 164 9.55 -54.85 64.65
N MET A 165 10.59 -55.19 63.88
CA MET A 165 11.64 -56.11 64.32
C MET A 165 12.36 -55.60 65.56
N ILE A 166 12.70 -54.30 65.61
CA ILE A 166 13.31 -53.68 66.80
C ILE A 166 12.38 -53.77 68.01
N HIS A 167 11.09 -53.45 67.85
CA HIS A 167 10.11 -53.54 68.92
C HIS A 167 9.98 -54.97 69.45
N SER A 168 9.84 -55.95 68.56
CA SER A 168 9.79 -57.38 68.93
C SER A 168 11.06 -57.81 69.68
N TYR A 169 12.24 -57.38 69.23
CA TYR A 169 13.50 -57.69 69.90
C TYR A 169 13.59 -57.07 71.30
N MET A 170 13.18 -55.80 71.46
CA MET A 170 13.10 -55.15 72.76
C MET A 170 12.13 -55.87 73.71
N GLU A 171 10.95 -56.24 73.22
CA GLU A 171 9.95 -56.98 73.99
C GLU A 171 10.47 -58.34 74.44
N HIS A 172 11.18 -59.08 73.57
CA HIS A 172 11.84 -60.33 73.92
C HIS A 172 12.92 -60.14 75.00
N LEU A 173 13.73 -59.07 74.91
CA LEU A 173 14.75 -58.74 75.90
C LEU A 173 14.12 -58.44 77.26
N GLU A 174 13.03 -57.66 77.28
CA GLU A 174 12.27 -57.34 78.50
C GLU A 174 11.65 -58.60 79.13
N ARG A 175 11.02 -59.47 78.32
CA ARG A 175 10.47 -60.76 78.79
C ARG A 175 11.55 -61.65 79.39
N THR A 176 12.73 -61.73 78.77
CA THR A 176 13.87 -62.51 79.26
C THR A 176 14.40 -61.95 80.59
N LYS A 177 14.52 -60.62 80.70
CA LYS A 177 14.93 -59.94 81.93
C LYS A 177 13.93 -60.19 83.06
N MET A 178 12.63 -60.13 82.77
CA MET A 178 11.57 -60.42 83.75
C MET A 178 11.58 -61.89 84.18
N GLN A 179 11.79 -62.84 83.27
CA GLN A 179 11.96 -64.26 83.63
C GLN A 179 13.19 -64.52 84.51
N GLN A 180 14.28 -63.76 84.33
CA GLN A 180 15.43 -63.84 85.25
C GLN A 180 15.13 -63.24 86.63
N LEU A 181 14.25 -62.24 86.71
CA LEU A 181 13.80 -61.62 87.96
C LEU A 181 12.74 -62.45 88.71
N THR A 182 11.89 -63.20 88.00
CA THR A 182 10.84 -64.05 88.59
C THR A 182 11.20 -65.53 88.67
N GLY A 183 12.22 -65.99 87.94
CA GLY A 183 12.75 -67.37 87.96
C GLY A 183 13.97 -67.56 88.86
N GLY A 184 14.18 -66.66 89.83
CA GLY A 184 15.26 -66.73 90.82
C GLY A 184 15.02 -67.76 91.94
N GLU A 185 14.44 -68.93 91.66
CA GLU A 185 14.59 -70.11 92.50
C GLU A 185 14.75 -71.36 91.61
N THR A 186 15.79 -72.13 91.93
CA THR A 186 16.28 -73.38 91.31
C THR A 186 17.18 -73.24 90.08
N THR A 187 18.46 -73.01 90.38
CA THR A 187 19.56 -73.71 89.72
C THR A 187 19.30 -75.22 89.72
N ASP A 188 19.40 -75.88 88.55
CA ASP A 188 20.34 -76.99 88.35
C ASP A 188 20.42 -77.45 86.88
N THR A 189 21.58 -77.17 86.28
CA THR A 189 22.45 -78.03 85.46
C THR A 189 21.93 -78.80 84.22
N THR A 190 22.82 -78.81 83.20
CA THR A 190 23.01 -79.89 82.18
C THR A 190 22.02 -79.82 81.01
N THR A 191 22.35 -79.75 79.72
CA THR A 191 23.48 -80.32 78.96
C THR A 191 23.52 -79.71 77.54
N LEU A 192 24.73 -79.58 76.99
CA LEU A 192 24.97 -79.58 75.54
C LEU A 192 24.50 -80.90 74.90
N SER A 193 23.80 -80.82 73.78
CA SER A 193 23.92 -81.81 72.68
C SER A 193 23.32 -81.30 71.37
N LYS A 194 24.17 -81.29 70.33
CA LYS A 194 23.84 -81.18 68.90
C LYS A 194 22.86 -82.28 68.48
N GLN A 195 21.97 -82.01 67.53
CA GLN A 195 21.98 -82.49 66.13
C GLN A 195 20.57 -82.49 65.51
N LYS A 196 20.53 -82.05 64.24
CA LYS A 196 19.46 -82.10 63.23
C LYS A 196 18.40 -81.01 63.25
#